data_AF-A0A357B6I9-F1
#
_entry.id   AF-A0A357B6I9-F1
#
_cell.length_a   1.000
_cell.length_b   1.000
_cell.length_c   1.000
_cell.angle_alpha   90.00
_cell.angle_beta   90.00
_cell.angle_gamma   90.00
#
_symmetry.space_group_name_H-M   'P 1'
#
loop_
_entity.id
_entity.type
_entity.pdbx_description
1 polymer ?
#
loop_
_entity_poly.entity_id
_entity_poly.type
_entity_poly.pdbx_seq_one_letter_code
_entity_poly.pdbx_strand_id
1 'polypeptide(L)'
;MMSERIDPQRLYGANKLYLDYICKAERATSFFTRSLSQLNIPPSSPHRNSSLRHELATRLGEYNERLGAHSAARDNIAALKNPDTLCVLTGQQAGLLGGPIYTLYKIITAVRLAKELQTRFAVRVIPVFWLATEDHDLGEINHANFLRPDGEVSSVRFDWDLAGHPIDALPITDGVQQAYIEFFAQIKPGPYLSSAKEFFAPQKSEDFCTWNGRIWSQLFSSYGLVVTTPTILCPLAGEFFHNALCLADKIRIQLEETANRLIAAGYTPALDSARAGQLYTFDPTGR
;
A
#
# COMPACT_ATOMS: atom_id res chain seq x y z
N MET A 1 -6.54 -12.29 -27.93
CA MET A 1 -6.53 -10.82 -28.09
C MET A 1 -5.13 -10.35 -27.74
N MET A 2 -4.31 -9.97 -28.72
CA MET A 2 -3.00 -9.37 -28.45
C MET A 2 -3.24 -8.02 -27.78
N SER A 3 -2.84 -7.85 -26.53
CA SER A 3 -2.87 -6.52 -25.91
C SER A 3 -1.77 -5.68 -26.53
N GLU A 4 -2.12 -4.63 -27.27
CA GLU A 4 -1.14 -3.61 -27.63
C GLU A 4 -0.58 -2.99 -26.35
N ARG A 5 0.74 -3.06 -26.17
CA ARG A 5 1.41 -2.41 -25.05
C ARG A 5 1.78 -1.00 -25.50
N ILE A 6 1.30 0.00 -24.76
CA ILE A 6 1.76 1.36 -24.94
C ILE A 6 3.24 1.40 -24.55
N ASP A 7 4.06 1.98 -25.41
CA ASP A 7 5.48 2.20 -25.14
C ASP A 7 5.64 3.07 -23.88
N PRO A 8 6.24 2.56 -22.79
CA PRO A 8 6.44 3.32 -21.58
C PRO A 8 7.24 4.61 -21.79
N GLN A 9 8.09 4.68 -22.81
CA GLN A 9 8.84 5.90 -23.12
C GLN A 9 7.92 7.06 -23.52
N ARG A 10 6.77 6.76 -24.14
CA ARG A 10 5.78 7.77 -24.55
C ARG A 10 4.99 8.33 -23.36
N LEU A 11 4.83 7.54 -22.30
CA LEU A 11 4.06 7.92 -21.11
C LEU A 11 4.94 8.50 -20.00
N TYR A 12 6.16 7.98 -19.86
CA TYR A 12 7.05 8.25 -18.73
C TYR A 12 8.43 8.77 -19.18
N GLY A 13 8.49 9.48 -20.32
CA GLY A 13 9.74 9.94 -20.93
C GLY A 13 10.68 10.71 -19.98
N ALA A 14 10.13 11.38 -18.96
CA ALA A 14 10.91 12.09 -17.95
C ALA A 14 11.47 11.19 -16.83
N ASN A 15 10.90 9.99 -16.60
CA ASN A 15 11.33 9.09 -15.53
C ASN A 15 12.42 8.12 -16.00
N LYS A 16 13.62 8.66 -16.19
CA LYS A 16 14.77 7.92 -16.75
C LYS A 16 15.15 6.69 -15.93
N LEU A 17 15.14 6.77 -14.59
CA LEU A 17 15.46 5.63 -13.73
C LEU A 17 14.45 4.49 -13.92
N TYR A 18 13.15 4.80 -13.96
CA TYR A 18 12.11 3.81 -14.24
C TYR A 18 12.30 3.15 -15.61
N LEU A 19 12.50 3.95 -16.67
CA LEU A 19 12.68 3.45 -18.03
C LEU A 19 13.91 2.54 -18.15
N ASP A 20 15.03 2.95 -17.57
CA ASP A 20 16.24 2.13 -17.52
C ASP A 20 16.04 0.84 -16.72
N TYR A 21 15.31 0.90 -15.60
CA TYR A 21 15.03 -0.26 -14.76
C TYR A 21 14.16 -1.31 -15.49
N ILE A 22 13.07 -0.88 -16.14
CA ILE A 22 12.20 -1.82 -16.89
C ILE A 22 12.88 -2.38 -18.14
N CYS A 23 13.81 -1.61 -18.73
CA CYS A 23 14.68 -2.05 -19.81
C CYS A 23 15.88 -2.87 -19.33
N LYS A 24 16.01 -3.10 -18.01
CA LYS A 24 17.07 -3.91 -17.37
C LYS A 24 18.48 -3.38 -17.63
N ALA A 25 18.62 -2.05 -17.78
CA ALA A 25 19.93 -1.43 -17.90
C ALA A 25 20.72 -1.62 -16.60
N GLU A 26 21.96 -2.11 -16.70
CA GLU A 26 22.81 -2.43 -15.55
C GLU A 26 22.91 -1.25 -14.57
N ARG A 27 23.13 -0.05 -15.12
CA ARG A 27 23.20 1.22 -14.38
C ARG A 27 21.99 1.53 -13.50
N ALA A 28 20.80 1.02 -13.82
CA ALA A 28 19.61 1.15 -12.97
C ALA A 28 19.47 -0.05 -12.04
N THR A 29 19.68 -1.28 -12.56
CA THR A 29 19.50 -2.49 -11.77
C THR A 29 20.50 -2.62 -10.61
N SER A 30 21.67 -1.99 -10.68
CA SER A 30 22.67 -1.99 -9.61
C SER A 30 22.22 -1.29 -8.32
N PHE A 31 21.14 -0.51 -8.36
CA PHE A 31 20.53 0.11 -7.18
C PHE A 31 19.53 -0.80 -6.45
N PHE A 32 19.24 -1.99 -6.99
CA PHE A 32 18.27 -2.92 -6.44
C PHE A 32 18.96 -4.24 -6.09
N THR A 33 18.70 -4.78 -4.90
CA THR A 33 19.19 -6.11 -4.49
C THR A 33 18.73 -7.21 -5.45
N ARG A 34 17.55 -7.03 -6.06
CA ARG A 34 16.98 -7.94 -7.05
C ARG A 34 16.38 -7.15 -8.21
N SER A 35 16.66 -7.59 -9.43
CA SER A 35 16.09 -7.05 -10.66
C SER A 35 14.86 -7.83 -11.13
N LEU A 36 14.13 -7.26 -12.09
CA LEU A 36 12.99 -7.94 -12.74
C LEU A 36 13.37 -9.30 -13.37
N SER A 37 14.61 -9.46 -13.83
CA SER A 37 15.10 -10.74 -14.37
C SER A 37 15.20 -11.83 -13.30
N GLN A 38 15.33 -11.44 -12.03
CA GLN A 38 15.48 -12.36 -10.91
C GLN A 38 14.16 -12.66 -10.21
N LEU A 39 13.01 -12.11 -10.64
CA LEU A 39 11.69 -12.40 -10.06
C LEU A 39 11.35 -13.90 -10.05
N ASN A 40 11.96 -14.64 -10.97
CA ASN A 40 11.79 -16.07 -11.19
C ASN A 40 12.58 -16.97 -10.22
N ILE A 41 13.30 -16.38 -9.29
CA ILE A 41 14.12 -17.07 -8.29
C ILE A 41 13.39 -16.92 -6.95
N PRO A 42 13.11 -17.98 -6.19
CA PRO A 42 12.52 -17.81 -4.87
C PRO A 42 13.50 -17.03 -3.97
N PRO A 43 13.01 -16.08 -3.15
CA PRO A 43 13.89 -15.39 -2.21
C PRO A 43 14.50 -16.40 -1.22
N SER A 44 15.79 -16.24 -0.90
CA SER A 44 16.36 -16.87 0.27
C SER A 44 15.65 -16.34 1.51
N SER A 45 15.09 -17.21 2.35
CA SER A 45 14.40 -16.82 3.58
C SER A 45 15.32 -17.11 4.78
N PRO A 46 16.16 -16.14 5.22
CA PRO A 46 17.12 -16.38 6.29
C PRO A 46 16.47 -16.51 7.67
N HIS A 47 15.23 -16.06 7.86
CA HIS A 47 14.58 -16.00 9.18
C HIS A 47 13.20 -16.68 9.17
N ARG A 48 13.18 -17.95 9.60
CA ARG A 48 11.97 -18.76 9.82
C ARG A 48 11.57 -18.72 11.30
N ASN A 49 11.47 -17.52 11.90
CA ASN A 49 11.02 -17.42 13.28
C ASN A 49 9.54 -17.86 13.35
N SER A 50 9.33 -19.10 13.81
CA SER A 50 8.01 -19.70 13.86
C SER A 50 7.07 -18.93 14.78
N SER A 51 7.53 -18.50 15.97
CA SER A 51 6.66 -17.79 16.92
C SER A 51 6.18 -16.45 16.36
N LEU A 52 7.07 -15.67 15.73
CA LEU A 52 6.71 -14.40 15.09
C LEU A 52 5.67 -14.59 13.98
N ARG A 53 5.79 -15.65 13.16
CA ARG A 53 4.80 -15.96 12.11
C ARG A 53 3.44 -16.34 12.69
N HIS A 54 3.42 -17.08 13.79
CA HIS A 54 2.18 -17.44 14.47
C HIS A 54 1.50 -16.21 15.06
N GLU A 55 2.25 -15.34 15.74
CA GLU A 55 1.70 -14.10 16.30
C GLU A 55 1.21 -13.16 15.20
N LEU A 56 1.97 -13.01 14.11
CA LEU A 56 1.56 -12.25 12.93
C LEU A 56 0.25 -12.78 12.34
N ALA A 57 0.13 -14.10 12.17
CA ALA A 57 -1.10 -14.71 11.65
C ALA A 57 -2.30 -14.46 12.57
N THR A 58 -2.11 -14.50 13.89
CA THR A 58 -3.17 -14.18 14.86
C THR A 58 -3.63 -12.72 14.73
N ARG A 59 -2.71 -11.76 14.78
CA ARG A 59 -3.04 -10.33 14.70
C ARG A 59 -3.66 -9.95 13.35
N LEU A 60 -3.17 -10.51 12.25
CA LEU A 60 -3.77 -10.34 10.92
C LEU A 60 -5.17 -10.93 10.86
N GLY A 61 -5.39 -12.10 11.47
CA GLY A 61 -6.70 -12.75 11.55
C GLY A 61 -7.73 -11.84 12.22
N GLU A 62 -7.42 -11.36 13.43
CA GLU A 62 -8.29 -10.46 14.19
C GLU A 62 -8.62 -9.17 13.42
N TYR A 63 -7.63 -8.55 12.76
CA TYR A 63 -7.87 -7.36 11.95
C TYR A 63 -8.73 -7.64 10.72
N ASN A 64 -8.40 -8.66 9.94
CA ASN A 64 -9.13 -8.96 8.71
C ASN A 64 -10.55 -9.48 8.99
N GLU A 65 -10.80 -10.12 10.13
CA GLU A 65 -12.15 -10.46 10.59
C GLU A 65 -13.00 -9.21 10.80
N ARG A 66 -12.46 -8.15 11.43
CA ARG A 66 -13.15 -6.86 11.55
C ARG A 66 -13.46 -6.21 10.20
N LEU A 67 -12.63 -6.45 9.19
CA LEU A 67 -12.87 -6.00 7.81
C LEU A 67 -13.88 -6.88 7.05
N GLY A 68 -14.47 -7.89 7.68
CA GLY A 68 -15.39 -8.83 7.03
C GLY A 68 -14.70 -9.73 6.01
N ALA A 69 -13.43 -10.09 6.22
CA ALA A 69 -12.65 -10.85 5.25
C ALA A 69 -13.28 -12.20 4.89
N HIS A 70 -13.21 -12.51 3.60
CA HIS A 70 -13.65 -13.75 2.99
C HIS A 70 -12.77 -14.95 3.42
N SER A 71 -13.31 -16.17 3.32
CA SER A 71 -12.60 -17.40 3.71
C SER A 71 -11.23 -17.54 3.03
N ALA A 72 -11.12 -17.17 1.75
CA ALA A 72 -9.86 -17.18 1.00
C ALA A 72 -8.74 -16.34 1.66
N ALA A 73 -9.07 -15.18 2.26
CA ALA A 73 -8.10 -14.36 2.98
C ALA A 73 -7.72 -15.00 4.32
N ARG A 74 -8.67 -15.64 5.01
CA ARG A 74 -8.43 -16.38 6.26
C ARG A 74 -7.52 -17.58 6.03
N ASP A 75 -7.72 -18.33 4.94
CA ASP A 75 -6.87 -19.44 4.54
C ASP A 75 -5.44 -18.98 4.25
N ASN A 76 -5.30 -17.83 3.59
CA ASN A 76 -4.01 -17.20 3.36
C ASN A 76 -3.34 -16.79 4.68
N ILE A 77 -4.06 -16.13 5.58
CA ILE A 77 -3.54 -15.76 6.91
C ILE A 77 -3.07 -17.00 7.69
N ALA A 78 -3.87 -18.08 7.70
CA ALA A 78 -3.50 -19.33 8.35
C ALA A 78 -2.22 -19.94 7.77
N ALA A 79 -2.02 -19.83 6.46
CA ALA A 79 -0.83 -20.34 5.80
C ALA A 79 0.46 -19.57 6.16
N LEU A 80 0.40 -18.34 6.69
CA LEU A 80 1.59 -17.61 7.15
C LEU A 80 2.37 -18.34 8.24
N LYS A 81 1.70 -19.20 9.01
CA LYS A 81 2.30 -20.07 10.03
C LYS A 81 3.30 -21.07 9.42
N ASN A 82 3.12 -21.45 8.15
CA ASN A 82 4.08 -22.28 7.44
C ASN A 82 5.31 -21.43 7.05
N PRO A 83 6.54 -21.87 7.38
CA PRO A 83 7.76 -21.13 7.11
C PRO A 83 8.09 -20.95 5.61
N ASP A 84 7.54 -21.79 4.73
CA ASP A 84 7.74 -21.72 3.28
C ASP A 84 6.77 -20.76 2.57
N THR A 85 5.76 -20.25 3.28
CA THR A 85 4.80 -19.29 2.71
C THR A 85 5.49 -17.97 2.39
N LEU A 86 5.27 -17.45 1.19
CA LEU A 86 5.78 -16.15 0.75
C LEU A 86 4.63 -15.13 0.63
N CYS A 87 4.98 -13.84 0.57
CA CYS A 87 4.04 -12.76 0.35
C CYS A 87 4.47 -11.90 -0.85
N VAL A 88 3.49 -11.40 -1.60
CA VAL A 88 3.67 -10.25 -2.49
C VAL A 88 2.99 -9.07 -1.82
N LEU A 89 3.79 -8.10 -1.38
CA LEU A 89 3.31 -6.91 -0.68
C LEU A 89 3.23 -5.73 -1.65
N THR A 90 2.15 -4.96 -1.57
CA THR A 90 2.06 -3.61 -2.13
C THR A 90 1.34 -2.72 -1.12
N GLY A 91 1.35 -1.40 -1.31
CA GLY A 91 0.69 -0.50 -0.37
C GLY A 91 0.31 0.86 -0.95
N GLN A 92 -0.59 1.51 -0.22
CA GLN A 92 -1.03 2.89 -0.43
C GLN A 92 -1.65 3.45 0.85
N GLN A 93 -1.68 4.77 1.00
CA GLN A 93 -2.45 5.45 2.04
C GLN A 93 -3.96 5.18 1.88
N ALA A 94 -4.71 5.36 2.97
CA ALA A 94 -6.16 5.26 2.98
C ALA A 94 -6.77 6.56 2.41
N GLY A 95 -7.10 6.61 1.11
CA GLY A 95 -7.75 7.79 0.50
C GLY A 95 -9.27 7.72 0.55
N LEU A 96 -9.98 8.85 0.51
CA LEU A 96 -11.45 8.87 0.39
C LEU A 96 -11.92 7.92 -0.73
N LEU A 97 -12.88 7.02 -0.43
CA LEU A 97 -13.41 6.00 -1.35
C LEU A 97 -12.36 5.00 -1.89
N GLY A 98 -11.28 4.76 -1.14
CA GLY A 98 -10.13 3.95 -1.58
C GLY A 98 -9.05 4.77 -2.30
N GLY A 99 -9.28 6.05 -2.55
CA GLY A 99 -8.32 6.94 -3.19
C GLY A 99 -8.16 6.69 -4.70
N PRO A 100 -6.99 7.03 -5.27
CA PRO A 100 -6.81 7.04 -6.71
C PRO A 100 -6.82 5.62 -7.32
N ILE A 101 -7.24 5.51 -8.58
CA ILE A 101 -7.41 4.22 -9.28
C ILE A 101 -6.12 3.38 -9.35
N TYR A 102 -4.93 3.99 -9.23
CA TYR A 102 -3.70 3.22 -9.20
C TYR A 102 -3.58 2.33 -7.96
N THR A 103 -4.31 2.60 -6.86
CA THR A 103 -4.42 1.70 -5.70
C THR A 103 -5.01 0.36 -6.12
N LEU A 104 -6.08 0.39 -6.92
CA LEU A 104 -6.68 -0.81 -7.50
C LEU A 104 -5.66 -1.57 -8.35
N TYR A 105 -4.91 -0.87 -9.21
CA TYR A 105 -3.91 -1.50 -10.08
C TYR A 105 -2.75 -2.11 -9.30
N LYS A 106 -2.31 -1.48 -8.21
CA LYS A 106 -1.31 -2.05 -7.29
C LYS A 106 -1.80 -3.37 -6.71
N ILE A 107 -3.03 -3.41 -6.20
CA ILE A 107 -3.62 -4.63 -5.61
C ILE A 107 -3.80 -5.73 -6.66
N ILE A 108 -4.35 -5.41 -7.84
CA ILE A 108 -4.47 -6.36 -8.96
C ILE A 108 -3.09 -6.95 -9.30
N THR A 109 -2.07 -6.10 -9.34
CA THR A 109 -0.69 -6.53 -9.63
C THR A 109 -0.19 -7.50 -8.56
N ALA A 110 -0.39 -7.20 -7.27
CA ALA A 110 0.00 -8.08 -6.17
C ALA A 110 -0.72 -9.43 -6.21
N VAL A 111 -2.04 -9.43 -6.41
CA VAL A 111 -2.86 -10.64 -6.56
C VAL A 111 -2.38 -11.51 -7.71
N ARG A 112 -2.17 -10.92 -8.89
CA ARG A 112 -1.73 -11.66 -10.07
C ARG A 112 -0.32 -12.21 -9.90
N LEU A 113 0.59 -11.41 -9.38
CA LEU A 113 1.98 -11.82 -9.15
C LEU A 113 2.04 -12.93 -8.10
N ALA A 114 1.27 -12.84 -7.01
CA ALA A 114 1.18 -13.91 -6.01
C ALA A 114 0.74 -15.24 -6.64
N LYS A 115 -0.30 -15.23 -7.48
CA LYS A 115 -0.77 -16.42 -8.18
C LYS A 115 0.28 -17.01 -9.14
N GLU A 116 0.99 -16.15 -9.88
CA GLU A 116 2.04 -16.57 -10.79
C GLU A 116 3.22 -17.21 -10.03
N LEU A 117 3.70 -16.54 -8.98
CA LEU A 117 4.82 -17.03 -8.17
C LEU A 117 4.46 -18.29 -7.40
N GLN A 118 3.22 -18.43 -6.91
CA GLN A 118 2.73 -19.65 -6.27
C GLN A 118 2.81 -20.85 -7.22
N THR A 119 2.34 -20.68 -8.45
CA THR A 119 2.41 -21.73 -9.47
C THR A 119 3.86 -22.08 -9.78
N ARG A 120 4.72 -21.06 -9.89
CA ARG A 120 6.12 -21.21 -10.28
C ARG A 120 6.98 -21.86 -9.20
N PHE A 121 6.80 -21.48 -7.94
CA PHE A 121 7.63 -21.93 -6.83
C PHE A 121 7.05 -23.15 -6.09
N ALA A 122 5.83 -23.56 -6.43
CA ALA A 122 5.12 -24.65 -5.76
C ALA A 122 5.02 -24.48 -4.23
N VAL A 123 4.99 -23.22 -3.76
CA VAL A 123 4.75 -22.84 -2.37
C VAL A 123 3.59 -21.85 -2.31
N ARG A 124 2.96 -21.72 -1.13
CA ARG A 124 1.91 -20.71 -0.93
C ARG A 124 2.51 -19.31 -1.11
N VAL A 125 1.88 -18.47 -1.93
CA VAL A 125 2.23 -17.05 -2.07
C VAL A 125 0.98 -16.20 -1.90
N ILE A 126 1.01 -15.28 -0.95
CA ILE A 126 -0.16 -14.52 -0.51
C ILE A 126 -0.07 -13.07 -0.99
N PRO A 127 -1.14 -12.52 -1.59
CA PRO A 127 -1.21 -11.08 -1.84
C PRO A 127 -1.53 -10.33 -0.55
N VAL A 128 -0.70 -9.36 -0.21
CA VAL A 128 -0.86 -8.52 0.97
C VAL A 128 -0.92 -7.05 0.56
N PHE A 129 -1.93 -6.34 1.04
CA PHE A 129 -2.07 -4.90 0.86
C PHE A 129 -1.79 -4.17 2.18
N TRP A 130 -0.72 -3.38 2.19
CA TRP A 130 -0.35 -2.48 3.28
C TRP A 130 -1.09 -1.15 3.14
N LEU A 131 -2.03 -0.91 4.05
CA LEU A 131 -2.66 0.39 4.20
C LEU A 131 -1.72 1.28 5.03
N ALA A 132 -1.17 2.32 4.43
CA ALA A 132 -0.15 3.18 5.06
C ALA A 132 -0.79 4.17 6.06
N THR A 133 -1.25 3.64 7.20
CA THR A 133 -1.98 4.41 8.22
C THR A 133 -1.07 5.20 9.17
N GLU A 134 0.24 4.97 9.12
CA GLU A 134 1.26 5.70 9.89
C GLU A 134 1.59 7.09 9.32
N ASP A 135 1.21 7.34 8.07
CA ASP A 135 1.42 8.64 7.44
C ASP A 135 0.51 9.71 8.05
N HIS A 136 0.78 10.96 7.74
CA HIS A 136 0.19 12.17 8.30
C HIS A 136 -0.12 13.21 7.21
N ASP A 137 0.17 12.91 5.94
CA ASP A 137 -0.19 13.78 4.83
C ASP A 137 -1.69 13.67 4.53
N LEU A 138 -2.48 14.40 5.32
CA LEU A 138 -3.93 14.39 5.22
C LEU A 138 -4.42 14.97 3.88
N GLY A 139 -3.64 15.87 3.27
CA GLY A 139 -4.00 16.51 2.00
C GLY A 139 -4.02 15.53 0.83
N GLU A 140 -3.25 14.44 0.89
CA GLU A 140 -3.25 13.40 -0.13
C GLU A 140 -4.49 12.49 -0.08
N ILE A 141 -5.17 12.41 1.07
CA ILE A 141 -6.24 11.45 1.32
C ILE A 141 -7.64 12.07 1.49
N ASN A 142 -7.72 13.39 1.70
CA ASN A 142 -8.95 14.09 2.06
C ASN A 142 -9.88 14.44 0.89
N HIS A 143 -9.69 13.83 -0.27
CA HIS A 143 -10.41 14.21 -1.49
C HIS A 143 -10.66 13.05 -2.44
N ALA A 144 -11.67 13.22 -3.28
CA ALA A 144 -11.96 12.32 -4.40
C ALA A 144 -12.36 13.14 -5.63
N ASN A 145 -11.82 12.76 -6.78
CA ASN A 145 -12.06 13.45 -8.04
C ASN A 145 -13.24 12.81 -8.80
N PHE A 146 -14.05 13.64 -9.44
CA PHE A 146 -15.16 13.22 -10.30
C PHE A 146 -15.17 14.02 -11.60
N LEU A 147 -15.75 13.43 -12.64
CA LEU A 147 -15.93 14.08 -13.93
C LEU A 147 -17.28 14.80 -13.95
N ARG A 148 -17.26 16.09 -14.23
CA ARG A 148 -18.47 16.91 -14.39
C ARG A 148 -19.12 16.67 -15.78
N PRO A 149 -20.41 17.01 -15.96
CA PRO A 149 -21.10 16.86 -17.24
C PRO A 149 -20.45 17.62 -18.42
N ASP A 150 -19.72 18.70 -18.14
CA ASP A 150 -18.97 19.50 -19.11
C ASP A 150 -17.62 18.88 -19.51
N GLY A 151 -17.21 17.77 -18.87
CA GLY A 151 -15.94 17.10 -19.10
C GLY A 151 -14.78 17.59 -18.23
N GLU A 152 -15.00 18.61 -17.39
CA GLU A 152 -13.99 19.08 -16.44
C GLU A 152 -13.88 18.15 -15.22
N VAL A 153 -12.67 18.07 -14.67
CA VAL A 153 -12.43 17.33 -13.43
C VAL A 153 -12.65 18.25 -12.25
N SER A 154 -13.44 17.79 -11.29
CA SER A 154 -13.65 18.47 -10.01
C SER A 154 -13.41 17.50 -8.86
N SER A 155 -13.44 18.00 -7.62
CA SER A 155 -13.15 17.21 -6.42
C SER A 155 -14.11 17.57 -5.31
N VAL A 156 -14.50 16.57 -4.53
CA VAL A 156 -14.97 16.81 -3.16
C VAL A 156 -13.77 16.81 -2.23
N ARG A 157 -13.81 17.64 -1.19
CA ARG A 157 -12.74 17.74 -0.19
C ARG A 157 -13.35 17.95 1.19
N PHE A 158 -12.63 17.56 2.21
CA PHE A 158 -12.95 17.82 3.61
C PHE A 158 -11.64 17.97 4.38
N ASP A 159 -11.69 18.40 5.63
CA ASP A 159 -10.50 18.50 6.47
C ASP A 159 -10.76 17.86 7.84
N TRP A 160 -9.69 17.36 8.45
CA TRP A 160 -9.67 17.02 9.86
C TRP A 160 -8.95 18.14 10.61
N ASP A 161 -9.51 18.57 11.74
CA ASP A 161 -8.83 19.43 12.70
C ASP A 161 -7.85 18.61 13.57
N LEU A 162 -7.03 17.79 12.91
CA LEU A 162 -6.09 16.82 13.49
C LEU A 162 -4.76 16.81 12.71
N ALA A 163 -4.33 17.99 12.25
CA ALA A 163 -3.07 18.12 11.50
C ALA A 163 -1.89 17.53 12.31
N GLY A 164 -1.08 16.69 11.67
CA GLY A 164 0.06 16.04 12.31
C GLY A 164 -0.25 14.71 13.02
N HIS A 165 -1.53 14.35 13.20
CA HIS A 165 -1.89 13.01 13.65
C HIS A 165 -1.72 11.97 12.52
N PRO A 166 -1.41 10.71 12.86
CA PRO A 166 -1.38 9.64 11.87
C PRO A 166 -2.79 9.35 11.34
N ILE A 167 -2.87 8.86 10.09
CA ILE A 167 -4.12 8.46 9.45
C ILE A 167 -4.90 7.42 10.28
N ASP A 168 -4.18 6.58 11.03
CA ASP A 168 -4.74 5.58 11.95
C ASP A 168 -5.67 6.17 13.03
N ALA A 169 -5.47 7.44 13.41
CA ALA A 169 -6.26 8.11 14.44
C ALA A 169 -7.51 8.80 13.89
N LEU A 170 -7.73 8.80 12.57
CA LEU A 170 -8.74 9.66 11.94
C LEU A 170 -10.16 9.07 12.05
N PRO A 171 -11.12 9.83 12.62
CA PRO A 171 -12.51 9.42 12.65
C PRO A 171 -13.21 9.73 11.31
N ILE A 172 -14.38 9.12 11.13
CA ILE A 172 -15.35 9.52 10.11
C ILE A 172 -16.20 10.66 10.69
N THR A 173 -15.79 11.91 10.41
CA THR A 173 -16.52 13.11 10.85
C THR A 173 -17.74 13.40 9.98
N ASP A 174 -18.59 14.34 10.41
CA ASP A 174 -19.69 14.86 9.57
C ASP A 174 -19.17 15.40 8.23
N GLY A 175 -17.98 16.02 8.22
CA GLY A 175 -17.33 16.49 6.99
C GLY A 175 -16.97 15.34 6.03
N VAL A 176 -16.45 14.22 6.56
CA VAL A 176 -16.17 13.01 5.76
C VAL A 176 -17.48 12.45 5.16
N GLN A 177 -18.53 12.36 5.98
CA GLN A 177 -19.84 11.86 5.54
C GLN A 177 -20.46 12.76 4.47
N GLN A 178 -20.36 14.08 4.65
CA GLN A 178 -20.84 15.07 3.69
C GLN A 178 -20.09 14.97 2.35
N ALA A 179 -18.76 14.81 2.37
CA ALA A 179 -17.97 14.61 1.16
C ALA A 179 -18.37 13.33 0.40
N TYR A 180 -18.67 12.24 1.11
CA TYR A 180 -19.22 11.01 0.50
C TYR A 180 -20.58 11.29 -0.18
N ILE A 181 -21.50 11.98 0.50
CA ILE A 181 -22.83 12.32 -0.05
C ILE A 181 -22.68 13.19 -1.30
N GLU A 182 -21.84 14.22 -1.24
CA GLU A 182 -21.59 15.15 -2.34
C GLU A 182 -20.99 14.45 -3.55
N PHE A 183 -19.97 13.60 -3.35
CA PHE A 183 -19.35 12.85 -4.44
C PHE A 183 -20.41 12.08 -5.23
N PHE A 184 -21.24 11.34 -4.52
CA PHE A 184 -22.27 10.50 -5.09
C PHE A 184 -23.50 11.25 -5.64
N ALA A 185 -23.63 12.54 -5.31
CA ALA A 185 -24.60 13.44 -5.92
C ALA A 185 -24.08 14.05 -7.24
N GLN A 186 -22.75 14.20 -7.39
CA GLN A 186 -22.12 14.83 -8.56
C GLN A 186 -21.77 13.85 -9.68
N ILE A 187 -21.47 12.58 -9.36
CA ILE A 187 -21.12 11.61 -10.40
C ILE A 187 -22.30 11.31 -11.32
N LYS A 188 -21.99 11.08 -12.61
CA LYS A 188 -22.98 10.69 -13.61
C LYS A 188 -23.71 9.41 -13.17
N PRO A 189 -25.05 9.40 -13.15
CA PRO A 189 -25.79 8.20 -12.80
C PRO A 189 -25.60 7.11 -13.85
N GLY A 190 -25.44 5.88 -13.37
CA GLY A 190 -25.35 4.67 -14.17
C GLY A 190 -26.13 3.52 -13.52
N PRO A 191 -26.28 2.38 -14.21
CA PRO A 191 -27.12 1.26 -13.74
C PRO A 191 -26.65 0.67 -12.40
N TYR A 192 -25.39 0.89 -12.02
CA TYR A 192 -24.79 0.37 -10.78
C TYR A 192 -24.65 1.42 -9.66
N LEU A 193 -25.22 2.62 -9.83
CA LEU A 193 -25.04 3.72 -8.87
C LEU A 193 -25.48 3.34 -7.45
N SER A 194 -26.65 2.69 -7.31
CA SER A 194 -27.18 2.30 -5.99
C SER A 194 -26.26 1.30 -5.29
N SER A 195 -25.79 0.28 -6.01
CA SER A 195 -24.85 -0.71 -5.47
C SER A 195 -23.49 -0.10 -5.14
N ALA A 196 -23.02 0.85 -5.95
CA ALA A 196 -21.78 1.58 -5.67
C ALA A 196 -21.91 2.43 -4.39
N LYS A 197 -23.02 3.16 -4.23
CA LYS A 197 -23.31 3.90 -2.99
C LYS A 197 -23.27 2.96 -1.79
N GLU A 198 -24.02 1.86 -1.84
CA GLU A 198 -24.07 0.90 -0.73
C GLU A 198 -22.70 0.30 -0.41
N PHE A 199 -21.93 -0.11 -1.42
CA PHE A 199 -20.61 -0.73 -1.23
C PHE A 199 -19.61 0.24 -0.58
N PHE A 200 -19.57 1.48 -1.06
CA PHE A 200 -18.62 2.49 -0.60
C PHE A 200 -19.10 3.29 0.61
N ALA A 201 -20.34 3.09 1.09
CA ALA A 201 -20.84 3.82 2.25
C ALA A 201 -20.01 3.51 3.51
N PRO A 202 -19.69 4.51 4.34
CA PRO A 202 -19.10 4.28 5.65
C PRO A 202 -20.11 3.60 6.58
N GLN A 203 -19.64 2.71 7.47
CA GLN A 203 -20.47 2.07 8.50
C GLN A 203 -20.27 2.73 9.87
N LYS A 204 -21.31 2.69 10.72
CA LYS A 204 -21.33 3.42 12.01
C LYS A 204 -20.20 3.04 12.98
N SER A 205 -19.68 1.82 12.90
CA SER A 205 -18.63 1.32 13.80
C SER A 205 -17.22 1.49 13.23
N GLU A 206 -17.07 2.15 12.08
CA GLU A 206 -15.79 2.29 11.40
C GLU A 206 -15.10 3.61 11.74
N ASP A 207 -13.79 3.54 11.96
CA ASP A 207 -12.90 4.67 11.72
C ASP A 207 -12.55 4.76 10.22
N PHE A 208 -11.83 5.82 9.84
CA PHE A 208 -11.51 6.08 8.44
C PHE A 208 -10.62 4.98 7.81
N CYS A 209 -9.75 4.36 8.61
CA CYS A 209 -8.87 3.28 8.16
C CYS A 209 -9.62 1.97 7.97
N THR A 210 -10.50 1.62 8.90
CA THR A 210 -11.34 0.42 8.87
C THR A 210 -12.28 0.46 7.67
N TRP A 211 -12.90 1.62 7.40
CA TRP A 211 -13.71 1.83 6.20
C TRP A 211 -12.93 1.54 4.91
N ASN A 212 -11.72 2.10 4.79
CA ASN A 212 -10.85 1.88 3.64
C ASN A 212 -10.35 0.44 3.52
N GLY A 213 -9.94 -0.17 4.64
CA GLY A 213 -9.54 -1.57 4.69
C GLY A 213 -10.67 -2.50 4.25
N ARG A 214 -11.91 -2.22 4.68
CA ARG A 214 -13.10 -2.99 4.29
C ARG A 214 -13.37 -2.91 2.80
N ILE A 215 -13.29 -1.71 2.20
CA ILE A 215 -13.46 -1.53 0.75
C ILE A 215 -12.57 -2.51 -0.01
N TRP A 216 -11.27 -2.55 0.31
CA TRP A 216 -10.32 -3.41 -0.40
C TRP A 216 -10.46 -4.88 -0.06
N SER A 217 -10.73 -5.21 1.20
CA SER A 217 -11.03 -6.58 1.65
C SER A 217 -12.23 -7.17 0.91
N GLN A 218 -13.31 -6.39 0.76
CA GLN A 218 -14.52 -6.85 0.08
C GLN A 218 -14.35 -6.90 -1.45
N LEU A 219 -13.72 -5.87 -2.05
CA LEU A 219 -13.54 -5.80 -3.50
C LEU A 219 -12.65 -6.95 -4.02
N PHE A 220 -11.70 -7.41 -3.20
CA PHE A 220 -10.80 -8.53 -3.52
C PHE A 220 -11.08 -9.80 -2.70
N SER A 221 -12.29 -9.91 -2.14
CA SER A 221 -12.73 -11.00 -1.25
C SER A 221 -12.34 -12.39 -1.74
N SER A 222 -12.80 -12.79 -2.92
CA SER A 222 -12.54 -14.12 -3.49
C SER A 222 -11.09 -14.32 -3.97
N TYR A 223 -10.29 -13.26 -4.02
CA TYR A 223 -8.87 -13.31 -4.41
C TYR A 223 -7.94 -13.50 -3.22
N GLY A 224 -8.48 -13.60 -2.00
CA GLY A 224 -7.71 -13.87 -0.79
C GLY A 224 -6.75 -12.75 -0.40
N LEU A 225 -7.09 -11.50 -0.74
CA LEU A 225 -6.30 -10.34 -0.32
C LEU A 225 -6.26 -10.25 1.21
N VAL A 226 -5.06 -10.16 1.76
CA VAL A 226 -4.85 -9.88 3.19
C VAL A 226 -4.53 -8.40 3.33
N VAL A 227 -5.32 -7.67 4.11
CA VAL A 227 -5.04 -6.25 4.42
C VAL A 227 -4.24 -6.17 5.72
N THR A 228 -3.25 -5.30 5.76
CA THR A 228 -2.45 -5.03 6.97
C THR A 228 -2.22 -3.53 7.14
N THR A 229 -1.88 -3.14 8.36
CA THR A 229 -1.53 -1.78 8.77
C THR A 229 -0.27 -1.84 9.62
N PRO A 230 0.47 -0.72 9.74
CA PRO A 230 1.58 -0.59 10.68
C PRO A 230 1.21 -1.00 12.11
N THR A 231 0.01 -0.66 12.58
CA THR A 231 -0.44 -0.99 13.95
C THR A 231 -0.48 -2.49 14.24
N ILE A 232 -0.62 -3.33 13.21
CA ILE A 232 -0.55 -4.79 13.33
C ILE A 232 0.90 -5.28 13.42
N LEU A 233 1.82 -4.60 12.73
CA LEU A 233 3.18 -5.06 12.48
C LEU A 233 4.21 -4.46 13.45
N CYS A 234 4.05 -3.20 13.83
CA CYS A 234 4.95 -2.48 14.74
C CYS A 234 5.17 -3.20 16.08
N PRO A 235 4.15 -3.80 16.73
CA PRO A 235 4.37 -4.56 17.96
C PRO A 235 5.35 -5.75 17.80
N LEU A 236 5.46 -6.28 16.57
CA LEU A 236 6.36 -7.39 16.23
C LEU A 236 7.73 -6.93 15.74
N ALA A 237 7.90 -5.63 15.50
CA ALA A 237 9.08 -5.05 14.84
C ALA A 237 10.13 -4.50 15.82
N GLY A 238 10.07 -4.88 17.11
CA GLY A 238 10.98 -4.36 18.15
C GLY A 238 12.47 -4.52 17.80
N GLU A 239 12.88 -5.71 17.34
CA GLU A 239 14.26 -5.96 16.91
C GLU A 239 14.64 -5.10 15.69
N PHE A 240 13.71 -4.91 14.74
CA PHE A 240 13.93 -4.04 13.59
C PHE A 240 14.18 -2.58 14.01
N PHE A 241 13.33 -2.02 14.89
CA PHE A 241 13.51 -0.66 15.38
C PHE A 241 14.78 -0.49 16.22
N HIS A 242 15.10 -1.47 17.07
CA HIS A 242 16.36 -1.48 17.81
C HIS A 242 17.57 -1.42 16.86
N ASN A 243 17.59 -2.29 15.84
CA ASN A 243 18.66 -2.30 14.84
C ASN A 243 18.71 -1.00 14.04
N ALA A 244 17.57 -0.43 13.65
CA ALA A 244 17.50 0.85 12.95
C ALA A 244 18.11 2.00 13.78
N LEU A 245 17.83 2.04 15.09
CA LEU A 245 18.41 3.01 16.02
C LEU A 245 19.93 2.81 16.16
N CYS A 246 20.39 1.57 16.39
CA CYS A 246 21.82 1.27 16.51
C CYS A 246 22.61 1.55 15.22
N LEU A 247 21.96 1.48 14.06
CA LEU A 247 22.57 1.66 12.74
C LEU A 247 22.27 3.04 12.12
N ALA A 248 21.64 3.97 12.85
CA ALA A 248 21.13 5.23 12.31
C ALA A 248 22.17 6.02 11.50
N ASP A 249 23.39 6.20 12.05
CA ASP A 249 24.48 6.89 11.34
C ASP A 249 24.91 6.18 10.07
N LYS A 250 25.00 4.84 10.12
CA LYS A 250 25.36 4.04 8.94
C LYS A 250 24.28 4.14 7.86
N ILE A 251 23.01 4.12 8.25
CA ILE A 251 21.88 4.30 7.34
C ILE A 251 21.96 5.67 6.67
N ARG A 252 22.19 6.75 7.43
CA ARG A 252 22.33 8.11 6.90
C ARG A 252 23.46 8.22 5.88
N ILE A 253 24.64 7.70 6.21
CA ILE A 253 25.80 7.68 5.29
C ILE A 253 25.45 6.92 4.00
N GLN A 254 24.83 5.73 4.12
CA GLN A 254 24.45 4.93 2.95
C GLN A 254 23.38 5.62 2.08
N LEU A 255 22.44 6.35 2.67
CA LEU A 255 21.45 7.15 1.94
C LEU A 255 22.12 8.26 1.14
N GLU A 256 23.06 8.99 1.73
CA GLU A 256 23.84 10.05 1.07
C GLU A 256 24.73 9.50 -0.06
N GLU A 257 25.47 8.43 0.19
CA GLU A 257 26.29 7.75 -0.82
C GLU A 257 25.44 7.25 -2.00
N THR A 258 24.26 6.69 -1.71
CA THR A 258 23.34 6.20 -2.74
C THR A 258 22.75 7.36 -3.54
N ALA A 259 22.38 8.47 -2.90
CA ALA A 259 21.90 9.68 -3.58
C ALA A 259 22.97 10.24 -4.54
N ASN A 260 24.23 10.33 -4.09
CA ASN A 260 25.35 10.76 -4.92
C ASN A 260 25.59 9.81 -6.11
N ARG A 261 25.49 8.49 -5.89
CA ARG A 261 25.58 7.50 -6.98
C ARG A 261 24.44 7.62 -7.98
N LEU A 262 23.21 7.89 -7.54
CA LEU A 262 22.06 8.12 -8.41
C LEU A 262 22.29 9.36 -9.30
N ILE A 263 22.77 10.46 -8.71
CA ILE A 263 23.12 11.69 -9.44
C ILE A 263 24.22 11.42 -10.47
N ALA A 264 25.29 10.71 -10.08
CA ALA A 264 26.38 10.36 -10.98
C ALA A 264 25.94 9.46 -12.15
N ALA A 265 24.93 8.60 -11.95
CA ALA A 265 24.31 7.81 -13.01
C ALA A 265 23.30 8.61 -13.89
N GLY A 266 23.09 9.89 -13.56
CA GLY A 266 22.19 10.80 -14.26
C GLY A 266 20.71 10.55 -13.92
N TYR A 267 20.42 10.21 -12.66
CA TYR A 267 19.08 10.08 -12.09
C TYR A 267 18.84 11.13 -11.00
N THR A 268 17.57 11.41 -10.72
CA THR A 268 17.15 12.27 -9.60
C THR A 268 16.84 11.40 -8.38
N PRO A 269 17.50 11.61 -7.23
CA PRO A 269 17.12 10.95 -5.99
C PRO A 269 15.66 11.27 -5.61
N ALA A 270 14.91 10.25 -5.21
CA ALA A 270 13.51 10.42 -4.77
C ALA A 270 13.38 10.87 -3.31
N LEU A 271 14.45 10.73 -2.53
CA LEU A 271 14.51 11.07 -1.12
C LEU A 271 15.57 12.12 -0.88
N ASP A 272 15.27 13.07 -0.01
CA ASP A 272 16.26 13.97 0.57
C ASP A 272 17.05 13.22 1.64
N SER A 273 18.33 12.93 1.38
CA SER A 273 19.19 12.17 2.31
C SER A 273 19.40 12.87 3.65
N ALA A 274 19.19 14.19 3.75
CA ALA A 274 19.25 14.92 5.02
C ALA A 274 18.02 14.66 5.91
N ARG A 275 16.89 14.29 5.30
CA ARG A 275 15.60 14.10 5.99
C ARG A 275 15.11 12.65 6.00
N ALA A 276 15.69 11.78 5.18
CA ALA A 276 15.33 10.38 5.07
C ALA A 276 15.97 9.53 6.19
N GLY A 277 15.43 8.33 6.41
CA GLY A 277 15.95 7.39 7.40
C GLY A 277 15.62 7.76 8.86
N GLN A 278 14.64 8.64 9.07
CA GLN A 278 14.19 9.04 10.40
C GLN A 278 13.15 8.06 10.96
N LEU A 279 13.13 7.91 12.29
CA LEU A 279 12.07 7.27 13.03
C LEU A 279 11.23 8.35 13.72
N TYR A 280 9.92 8.16 13.71
CA TYR A 280 8.97 9.04 14.37
C TYR A 280 8.40 8.34 15.60
N THR A 281 8.25 9.09 16.67
CA THR A 281 7.40 8.72 17.81
C THR A 281 6.05 9.40 17.63
N PHE A 282 5.02 8.85 18.25
CA PHE A 282 3.72 9.50 18.34
C PHE A 282 3.36 9.56 19.81
N ASP A 283 3.03 10.74 20.31
CA ASP A 283 2.45 10.93 21.63
C ASP A 283 0.98 11.36 21.50
N PRO A 284 0.20 11.40 22.60
CA PRO A 284 -1.21 11.79 22.54
C PRO A 284 -1.50 13.19 21.97
N THR A 285 -0.47 14.04 21.79
CA THR A 285 -0.58 15.41 21.27
C THR A 285 -0.20 15.55 19.79
N GLY A 286 0.27 14.48 19.15
CA GLY A 286 0.80 14.51 17.78
C GLY A 286 2.21 13.92 17.72
N ARG A 287 2.86 14.03 16.55
CA ARG A 287 4.24 13.53 16.34
C ARG A 287 5.28 14.07 17.32
#